data_AF-A0A3M8PB35-F1
#
_entry.id   AF-A0A3M8PB35-F1
#
_cell.length_a   1.000
_cell.length_b   1.000
_cell.length_c   1.000
_cell.angle_alpha   90.00
_cell.angle_beta   90.00
_cell.angle_gamma   90.00
#
_symmetry.space_group_name_H-M   'P 1'
#
loop_
_entity.id
_entity.type
_entity.pdbx_description
1 polymer ?
#
loop_
_entity_poly.entity_id
_entity_poly.type
_entity_poly.pdbx_seq_one_letter_code
_entity_poly.pdbx_strand_id
1 'polypeptide(L)'
;MLKIYGKYWRNPILQANSKNEQGLTLVEVLAALVVLGILFVGIMTIFPQMTVFNAKTETKLDTMNLARQEVAKIVAEETWRTTLPVSSAFTDTEENLFRKTMEIEMPEMGYALEEENSDYLRYTKSDDYFYEVDIYRACEPYWSDETEETLSCNNLDLRQLYKVHLKVYNSPPLADGTYQMSSETYSYIRFVVESSGVAE
;
A
#
# COMPACT_ATOMS: atom_id res chain seq x y z
N MET A 1 32.95 -82.13 1.04
CA MET A 1 31.79 -81.46 0.41
C MET A 1 32.01 -79.95 0.58
N LEU A 2 32.05 -79.06 -0.41
CA LEU A 2 31.61 -79.05 -1.81
C LEU A 2 32.62 -78.20 -2.63
N LYS A 3 32.89 -78.59 -3.87
CA LYS A 3 33.53 -77.75 -4.92
C LYS A 3 32.43 -77.03 -5.70
N ILE A 4 32.55 -75.72 -5.95
CA ILE A 4 32.06 -75.00 -7.15
C ILE A 4 32.94 -73.73 -7.30
N TYR A 5 33.98 -73.75 -8.15
CA TYR A 5 34.06 -73.17 -9.51
C TYR A 5 33.76 -71.65 -9.65
N GLY A 6 34.84 -70.89 -9.92
CA GLY A 6 34.92 -70.18 -11.20
C GLY A 6 34.75 -68.66 -11.20
N LYS A 7 35.69 -68.04 -11.92
CA LYS A 7 35.51 -66.94 -12.89
C LYS A 7 36.23 -65.64 -12.52
N TYR A 8 37.44 -65.57 -13.07
CA TYR A 8 38.18 -64.39 -13.48
C TYR A 8 37.30 -63.15 -13.70
N TRP A 9 37.58 -62.11 -12.94
CA TRP A 9 37.51 -60.72 -13.42
C TRP A 9 38.81 -60.04 -13.06
N ARG A 10 39.70 -59.95 -14.06
CA ARG A 10 40.80 -58.98 -14.06
C ARG A 10 40.16 -57.59 -14.08
N ASN A 11 40.24 -56.86 -12.97
CA ASN A 11 40.11 -55.40 -13.00
C ASN A 11 41.52 -54.83 -13.12
N PRO A 12 41.91 -54.22 -14.25
CA PRO A 12 43.15 -53.46 -14.33
C PRO A 12 42.97 -52.18 -13.51
N ILE A 13 43.51 -52.23 -12.29
CA ILE A 13 43.82 -51.05 -11.49
C ILE A 13 44.94 -50.31 -12.25
N LEU A 14 44.74 -49.01 -12.50
CA LEU A 14 45.70 -48.00 -12.95
C LEU A 14 46.13 -48.06 -14.43
N GLN A 15 45.31 -47.46 -15.32
CA GLN A 15 45.92 -46.64 -16.37
C GLN A 15 46.34 -45.32 -15.72
N ALA A 16 47.59 -45.26 -15.27
CA ALA A 16 48.28 -43.99 -15.13
C ALA A 16 48.37 -43.36 -16.53
N ASN A 17 47.44 -42.46 -16.83
CA ASN A 17 47.52 -41.61 -18.00
C ASN A 17 48.56 -40.52 -17.67
N SER A 18 49.85 -40.89 -17.66
CA SER A 18 50.95 -39.94 -17.74
C SER A 18 51.00 -39.42 -19.18
N LYS A 19 50.01 -38.61 -19.55
CA LYS A 19 50.03 -37.84 -20.79
C LYS A 19 50.19 -36.38 -20.40
N ASN A 20 51.38 -35.87 -20.69
CA ASN A 20 51.75 -34.47 -20.72
C ASN A 20 51.71 -33.73 -19.39
N GLU A 21 52.86 -33.73 -18.72
CA GLU A 21 53.39 -32.55 -18.05
C GLU A 21 53.74 -31.48 -19.13
N GLN A 22 52.75 -31.03 -19.91
CA GLN A 22 52.90 -29.84 -20.74
C GLN A 22 52.59 -28.67 -19.82
N GLY A 23 53.63 -27.90 -19.49
CA GLY A 23 53.46 -26.64 -18.75
C GLY A 23 52.41 -25.78 -19.44
N LEU A 24 51.55 -25.14 -18.62
CA LEU A 24 50.53 -24.22 -19.09
C LEU A 24 51.12 -23.25 -20.10
N THR A 25 50.57 -23.23 -21.31
CA THR A 25 51.02 -22.28 -22.32
C THR A 25 50.60 -20.87 -21.89
N LEU A 26 51.44 -19.87 -22.18
CA LEU A 26 51.16 -18.47 -21.81
C LEU A 26 49.80 -18.00 -22.37
N VAL A 27 49.41 -18.54 -23.53
CA VAL A 27 48.13 -18.23 -24.20
C VAL A 27 46.94 -18.80 -23.44
N GLU A 28 47.04 -20.01 -22.86
CA GLU A 28 45.96 -20.59 -22.04
C GLU A 28 45.72 -19.79 -20.76
N VAL A 29 46.80 -19.36 -20.08
CA VAL A 29 46.68 -18.55 -18.87
C VAL A 29 46.06 -17.19 -19.19
N LEU A 30 46.46 -16.58 -20.31
CA LEU A 30 45.91 -15.30 -20.75
C LEU A 30 44.42 -15.42 -21.12
N ALA A 31 44.02 -16.51 -21.81
CA ALA A 31 42.63 -16.76 -22.12
C ALA A 31 41.77 -16.97 -20.86
N ALA A 32 42.29 -17.72 -19.88
CA ALA A 32 41.60 -17.92 -18.60
C ALA A 32 41.40 -16.61 -17.82
N LEU A 33 42.41 -15.73 -17.80
CA LEU A 33 42.31 -14.41 -17.16
C LEU A 33 41.30 -13.49 -17.86
N VAL A 34 41.22 -13.53 -19.20
CA VAL A 34 40.24 -12.76 -19.96
C VAL A 34 38.82 -13.25 -19.68
N VAL A 35 38.59 -14.57 -19.71
CA VAL A 35 37.27 -15.15 -19.41
C VAL A 35 36.86 -14.85 -17.97
N LEU A 36 37.79 -14.97 -17.02
CA LEU A 36 37.55 -14.63 -15.60
C LEU A 36 37.24 -13.13 -15.43
N GLY A 37 37.93 -12.25 -16.15
CA GLY A 37 37.70 -10.80 -16.11
C GLY A 37 36.31 -10.41 -16.63
N ILE A 38 35.87 -10.99 -17.75
CA ILE A 38 34.53 -10.76 -18.30
C ILE A 38 33.46 -11.24 -17.32
N LEU A 39 33.67 -12.41 -16.69
CA LEU A 39 32.73 -12.99 -15.74
C LEU A 39 32.64 -12.14 -14.45
N PHE A 40 33.76 -11.60 -13.98
CA PHE A 40 33.80 -10.73 -12.81
C PHE A 40 33.07 -9.40 -13.06
N VAL A 41 33.32 -8.75 -14.21
CA VAL A 41 32.60 -7.52 -14.60
C VAL A 41 31.11 -7.80 -14.80
N GLY A 42 30.77 -8.93 -15.44
CA GLY A 42 29.37 -9.32 -15.69
C GLY A 42 28.57 -9.63 -14.42
N ILE A 43 29.21 -10.16 -13.38
CA ILE A 43 28.55 -10.39 -12.08
C ILE A 43 28.46 -9.07 -11.28
N MET A 44 29.47 -8.21 -11.34
CA MET A 44 29.49 -6.90 -10.66
C MET A 44 28.42 -5.92 -11.18
N THR A 45 27.93 -6.08 -12.41
CA THR A 45 26.83 -5.24 -12.94
C THR A 45 25.42 -5.68 -12.48
N ILE A 46 25.27 -6.88 -11.91
CA ILE A 46 23.97 -7.43 -11.49
C ILE A 46 23.66 -7.09 -10.03
N PHE A 47 24.70 -6.99 -9.19
CA PHE A 47 24.55 -6.69 -7.75
C PHE A 47 24.08 -5.28 -7.34
N PRO A 48 24.27 -4.19 -8.10
CA PRO A 48 23.89 -2.84 -7.66
C PRO A 48 22.38 -2.65 -7.44
N GLN A 49 21.54 -3.58 -7.91
CA GLN A 49 20.08 -3.43 -7.86
C GLN A 49 19.44 -3.82 -6.53
N MET A 50 20.06 -4.72 -5.74
CA MET A 50 19.46 -5.22 -4.49
C MET A 50 19.48 -4.17 -3.36
N THR A 51 20.49 -3.31 -3.30
CA THR A 51 20.62 -2.31 -2.25
C THR A 51 19.68 -1.12 -2.44
N VAL A 52 19.45 -0.71 -3.70
CA VAL A 52 18.49 0.35 -4.04
C VAL A 52 17.05 -0.13 -3.87
N PHE A 53 16.78 -1.42 -4.09
CA PHE A 53 15.45 -2.00 -3.91
C PHE A 53 15.04 -2.12 -2.44
N ASN A 54 16.00 -2.39 -1.54
CA ASN A 54 15.74 -2.48 -0.10
C ASN A 54 15.38 -1.12 0.51
N ALA A 55 16.12 -0.06 0.15
CA ALA A 55 15.81 1.29 0.62
C ALA A 55 14.42 1.77 0.18
N LYS A 56 14.01 1.44 -1.06
CA LYS A 56 12.65 1.74 -1.55
C LYS A 56 11.55 0.94 -0.85
N THR A 57 11.87 -0.24 -0.33
CA THR A 57 10.90 -1.11 0.36
C THR A 57 10.67 -0.67 1.80
N GLU A 58 11.72 -0.25 2.50
CA GLU A 58 11.64 0.26 3.87
C GLU A 58 10.80 1.55 3.93
N THR A 59 11.12 2.54 3.09
CA THR A 59 10.35 3.80 3.01
C THR A 59 8.88 3.57 2.67
N LYS A 60 8.56 2.56 1.86
CA LYS A 60 7.18 2.22 1.49
C LYS A 60 6.39 1.59 2.65
N LEU A 61 7.04 0.81 3.52
CA LEU A 61 6.38 0.19 4.67
C LEU A 61 6.04 1.24 5.73
N ASP A 62 6.93 2.18 5.97
CA ASP A 62 6.71 3.26 6.93
C ASP A 62 5.59 4.20 6.49
N THR A 63 5.59 4.63 5.22
CA THR A 63 4.53 5.50 4.69
C THR A 63 3.18 4.80 4.56
N MET A 64 3.14 3.47 4.42
CA MET A 64 1.89 2.71 4.48
C MET A 64 1.32 2.68 5.91
N ASN A 65 2.17 2.48 6.92
CA ASN A 65 1.73 2.49 8.32
C ASN A 65 1.27 3.88 8.74
N LEU A 66 1.98 4.93 8.29
CA LEU A 66 1.58 6.31 8.49
C LEU A 66 0.23 6.61 7.86
N ALA A 67 0.03 6.22 6.59
CA ALA A 67 -1.25 6.39 5.90
C ALA A 67 -2.42 5.74 6.66
N ARG A 68 -2.21 4.52 7.19
CA ARG A 68 -3.23 3.83 7.99
C ARG A 68 -3.56 4.56 9.29
N GLN A 69 -2.54 5.08 9.98
CA GLN A 69 -2.76 5.84 11.22
C GLN A 69 -3.52 7.14 10.95
N GLU A 70 -3.17 7.84 9.87
CA GLU A 70 -3.84 9.10 9.54
C GLU A 70 -5.29 8.87 9.10
N VAL A 71 -5.55 7.86 8.27
CA VAL A 71 -6.93 7.50 7.92
C VAL A 71 -7.72 7.02 9.13
N ALA A 72 -7.11 6.32 10.08
CA ALA A 72 -7.80 5.90 11.30
C ALA A 72 -8.25 7.10 12.15
N LYS A 73 -7.49 8.21 12.15
CA LYS A 73 -7.92 9.46 12.79
C LYS A 73 -9.07 10.10 12.05
N ILE A 74 -8.97 10.19 10.72
CA ILE A 74 -10.03 10.78 9.88
C ILE A 74 -11.32 9.99 10.03
N VAL A 75 -11.27 8.67 10.17
CA VAL A 75 -12.45 7.78 10.18
C VAL A 75 -12.95 7.47 11.61
N ALA A 76 -12.38 8.10 12.63
CA ALA A 76 -12.74 7.84 14.01
C ALA A 76 -14.25 8.03 14.26
N GLU A 77 -14.90 7.02 14.84
CA GLU A 77 -16.37 6.96 14.96
C GLU A 77 -16.95 8.08 15.84
N GLU A 78 -16.16 8.65 16.72
CA GLU A 78 -16.54 9.76 17.60
C GLU A 78 -16.69 11.11 16.87
N THR A 79 -15.98 11.29 15.76
CA THR A 79 -15.96 12.53 14.97
C THR A 79 -17.20 12.69 14.08
N TRP A 80 -17.83 11.58 13.68
CA TRP A 80 -18.87 11.58 12.63
C TRP A 80 -20.28 11.37 13.16
N ARG A 81 -20.56 11.90 14.35
CA ARG A 81 -21.87 11.88 14.98
C ARG A 81 -22.46 13.27 15.00
N THR A 82 -23.66 13.43 14.44
CA THR A 82 -24.40 14.68 14.51
C THR A 82 -25.73 14.47 15.22
N THR A 83 -26.17 15.48 15.96
CA THR A 83 -27.49 15.49 16.58
C THR A 83 -28.39 16.43 15.79
N LEU A 84 -29.57 15.96 15.41
CA LEU A 84 -30.58 16.83 14.79
C LEU A 84 -31.09 17.81 15.85
N PRO A 85 -31.07 19.13 15.66
CA PRO A 85 -31.70 20.04 16.60
C PRO A 85 -33.23 19.96 16.47
N VAL A 86 -33.92 19.76 17.61
CA VAL A 86 -35.40 19.60 17.76
C VAL A 86 -36.25 20.71 17.10
N SER A 87 -35.65 21.80 16.62
CA SER A 87 -36.37 23.01 16.18
C SER A 87 -36.08 23.52 14.77
N SER A 88 -35.13 22.97 14.02
CA SER A 88 -34.99 23.35 12.60
C SER A 88 -35.85 22.44 11.75
N ALA A 89 -36.74 23.05 10.97
CA ALA A 89 -37.59 22.38 10.00
C ALA A 89 -36.84 21.30 9.21
N PHE A 90 -37.55 20.20 8.95
CA PHE A 90 -37.21 19.04 8.12
C PHE A 90 -36.87 19.42 6.66
N THR A 91 -35.89 20.27 6.42
CA THR A 91 -35.51 20.74 5.07
C THR A 91 -34.06 20.47 4.71
N ASP A 92 -33.21 20.15 5.68
CA ASP A 92 -31.82 19.78 5.39
C ASP A 92 -31.76 18.27 5.12
N THR A 93 -31.41 17.91 3.88
CA THR A 93 -31.06 16.52 3.53
C THR A 93 -29.84 16.07 4.32
N GLU A 94 -29.73 14.77 4.64
CA GLU A 94 -28.58 14.22 5.37
C GLU A 94 -27.23 14.54 4.72
N GLU A 95 -27.19 14.59 3.38
CA GLU A 95 -26.03 15.05 2.62
C GLU A 95 -25.57 16.46 3.04
N ASN A 96 -26.50 17.37 3.32
CA ASN A 96 -26.18 18.71 3.81
C ASN A 96 -25.64 18.68 5.24
N LEU A 97 -26.11 17.75 6.09
CA LEU A 97 -25.59 17.57 7.45
C LEU A 97 -24.18 17.01 7.42
N PHE A 98 -23.95 15.95 6.64
CA PHE A 98 -22.62 15.37 6.45
C PHE A 98 -21.63 16.41 5.92
N ARG A 99 -22.05 17.22 4.93
CA ARG A 99 -21.22 18.32 4.40
C ARG A 99 -20.87 19.35 5.49
N LYS A 100 -21.84 19.81 6.26
CA LYS A 100 -21.61 20.76 7.37
C LYS A 100 -20.65 20.18 8.41
N THR A 101 -20.76 18.90 8.74
CA THR A 101 -19.83 18.24 9.66
C THR A 101 -18.41 18.22 9.09
N MET A 102 -18.23 17.88 7.80
CA MET A 102 -16.90 17.90 7.17
C MET A 102 -16.26 19.30 7.17
N GLU A 103 -17.05 20.35 6.93
CA GLU A 103 -16.57 21.75 6.95
C GLU A 103 -16.05 22.19 8.32
N ILE A 104 -16.41 21.49 9.40
CA ILE A 104 -15.98 21.77 10.78
C ILE A 104 -14.82 20.86 11.17
N GLU A 105 -15.00 19.55 11.05
CA GLU A 105 -14.08 18.54 11.58
C GLU A 105 -12.76 18.48 10.80
N MET A 106 -12.79 18.62 9.47
CA MET A 106 -11.58 18.54 8.65
C MET A 106 -10.60 19.69 8.96
N PRO A 107 -11.03 20.96 9.05
CA PRO A 107 -10.17 22.04 9.52
C PRO A 107 -9.63 21.86 10.94
N GLU A 108 -10.40 21.30 11.87
CA GLU A 108 -9.92 21.02 13.23
C GLU A 108 -8.77 20.00 13.24
N MET A 109 -8.78 19.04 12.31
CA MET A 109 -7.68 18.10 12.07
C MET A 109 -6.51 18.70 11.27
N GLY A 110 -6.59 19.97 10.88
CA GLY A 110 -5.56 20.68 10.13
C GLY A 110 -5.63 20.50 8.62
N TYR A 111 -6.74 19.96 8.11
CA TYR A 111 -6.97 19.79 6.68
C TYR A 111 -7.68 21.01 6.07
N ALA A 112 -7.16 21.52 4.97
CA ALA A 112 -7.77 22.61 4.21
C ALA A 112 -8.49 22.06 2.97
N LEU A 113 -9.68 22.58 2.67
CA LEU A 113 -10.39 22.25 1.44
C LEU A 113 -9.65 22.84 0.23
N GLU A 114 -9.29 22.01 -0.74
CA GLU A 114 -8.58 22.43 -1.96
C GLU A 114 -9.48 22.37 -3.20
N GLU A 115 -10.21 21.27 -3.37
CA GLU A 115 -11.05 21.04 -4.54
C GLU A 115 -12.42 20.51 -4.13
N GLU A 116 -13.47 21.08 -4.72
CA GLU A 116 -14.84 20.61 -4.59
C GLU A 116 -15.32 20.08 -5.94
N ASN A 117 -15.60 18.79 -6.00
CA ASN A 117 -16.15 18.11 -7.16
C ASN A 117 -17.59 17.63 -6.87
N SER A 118 -18.34 17.26 -7.91
CA SER A 118 -19.66 16.64 -7.75
C SER A 118 -19.58 15.31 -7.00
N ASP A 119 -18.46 14.60 -7.14
CA ASP A 119 -18.33 13.24 -6.64
C ASP A 119 -17.60 13.18 -5.29
N TYR A 120 -16.69 14.12 -5.05
CA TYR A 120 -15.83 14.13 -3.86
C TYR A 120 -15.43 15.55 -3.42
N LEU A 121 -15.00 15.65 -2.16
CA LEU A 121 -14.32 16.81 -1.58
C LEU A 121 -12.86 16.45 -1.34
N ARG A 122 -11.93 17.24 -1.86
CA ARG A 122 -10.50 17.06 -1.64
C ARG A 122 -10.00 18.01 -0.57
N TYR A 123 -9.39 17.43 0.44
CA TYR A 123 -8.72 18.15 1.50
C TYR A 123 -7.23 17.88 1.49
N THR A 124 -6.42 18.89 1.80
CA THR A 124 -4.97 18.75 1.87
C THR A 124 -4.40 19.23 3.18
N LYS A 125 -3.28 18.61 3.57
CA LYS A 125 -2.52 18.93 4.77
C LYS A 125 -1.05 18.75 4.48
N SER A 126 -0.24 19.76 4.82
CA SER A 126 1.21 19.75 4.62
C SER A 126 1.92 19.80 5.96
N ASP A 127 2.46 18.65 6.39
CA ASP A 127 3.32 18.53 7.56
C ASP A 127 4.68 17.96 7.11
N ASP A 128 5.16 16.88 7.76
CA ASP A 128 6.32 16.09 7.32
C ASP A 128 6.09 15.38 5.97
N TYR A 129 4.82 15.13 5.65
CA TYR A 129 4.35 14.61 4.37
C TYR A 129 3.25 15.51 3.83
N PHE A 130 3.01 15.43 2.53
CA PHE A 130 1.84 16.05 1.92
C PHE A 130 0.72 15.02 1.84
N TYR A 131 -0.40 15.31 2.47
CA TYR A 131 -1.57 14.45 2.53
C TYR A 131 -2.68 15.03 1.66
N GLU A 132 -3.32 14.17 0.88
CA GLU A 132 -4.49 14.50 0.06
C GLU A 132 -5.59 13.49 0.41
N VAL A 133 -6.74 13.99 0.85
CA VAL A 133 -7.89 13.19 1.29
C VAL A 133 -9.06 13.52 0.38
N ASP A 134 -9.48 12.53 -0.40
CA ASP A 134 -10.71 12.60 -1.20
C ASP A 134 -11.85 11.91 -0.42
N ILE A 135 -12.85 12.67 0.00
CA ILE A 135 -14.06 12.16 0.65
C ILE A 135 -15.19 12.14 -0.37
N TYR A 136 -15.72 10.95 -0.68
CA TYR A 136 -16.78 10.79 -1.66
C TYR A 136 -18.15 11.13 -1.07
N ARG A 137 -18.96 11.85 -1.86
CA ARG A 137 -20.32 12.25 -1.47
C ARG A 137 -21.35 11.14 -1.66
N ALA A 138 -21.09 10.24 -2.60
CA ALA A 138 -21.92 9.07 -2.80
C ALA A 138 -21.74 8.13 -1.60
N CYS A 139 -22.84 7.88 -0.89
CA CYS A 139 -22.86 6.86 0.14
C CYS A 139 -22.95 5.47 -0.52
N GLU A 140 -22.23 4.51 0.08
CA GLU A 140 -22.24 3.11 -0.35
C GLU A 140 -23.50 2.39 0.19
N PRO A 141 -24.29 1.72 -0.66
CA PRO A 141 -25.49 1.03 -0.23
C PRO A 141 -25.14 -0.14 0.69
N TYR A 142 -25.95 -0.34 1.73
CA TYR A 142 -25.77 -1.45 2.66
C TYR A 142 -26.50 -2.69 2.15
N TRP A 143 -25.82 -3.83 2.15
CA TRP A 143 -26.46 -5.12 1.89
C TRP A 143 -27.05 -5.67 3.18
N SER A 144 -28.37 -5.81 3.23
CA SER A 144 -29.06 -6.42 4.37
C SER A 144 -29.26 -7.92 4.13
N ASP A 145 -28.67 -8.75 4.98
CA ASP A 145 -28.87 -10.20 4.97
C ASP A 145 -30.30 -10.60 5.39
N GLU A 146 -31.03 -9.72 6.09
CA GLU A 146 -32.40 -10.00 6.54
C GLU A 146 -33.42 -9.82 5.42
N THR A 147 -33.19 -8.85 4.54
CA THR A 147 -34.11 -8.50 3.46
C THR A 147 -33.59 -8.93 2.09
N GLU A 148 -32.33 -9.41 1.99
CA GLU A 148 -31.62 -9.68 0.74
C GLU A 148 -31.68 -8.51 -0.27
N GLU A 149 -31.77 -7.28 0.26
CA GLU A 149 -31.95 -6.06 -0.51
C GLU A 149 -30.85 -5.04 -0.21
N THR A 150 -30.55 -4.22 -1.22
CA THR A 150 -29.66 -3.06 -1.07
C THR A 150 -30.45 -1.90 -0.47
N LEU A 151 -30.13 -1.56 0.77
CA LEU A 151 -30.72 -0.43 1.46
C LEU A 151 -30.10 0.87 0.93
N SER A 152 -30.96 1.78 0.48
CA SER A 152 -30.56 3.09 -0.04
C SER A 152 -30.10 4.01 1.10
N CYS A 153 -29.12 4.85 0.81
CA CYS A 153 -28.50 5.83 1.72
C CYS A 153 -29.40 7.03 2.11
N ASN A 154 -30.71 6.84 2.19
CA ASN A 154 -31.67 7.87 2.60
C ASN A 154 -32.44 7.46 3.87
N ASN A 155 -31.94 6.45 4.58
CA ASN A 155 -32.57 5.97 5.79
C ASN A 155 -31.81 6.52 7.01
N LEU A 156 -32.48 7.41 7.75
CA LEU A 156 -31.99 8.06 8.96
C LEU A 156 -31.69 7.08 10.09
N ASP A 157 -32.29 5.89 10.08
CA ASP A 157 -32.08 4.85 11.10
C ASP A 157 -30.85 3.98 10.80
N LEU A 158 -30.22 4.13 9.62
CA LEU A 158 -29.08 3.33 9.19
C LEU A 158 -27.79 4.13 9.21
N ARG A 159 -26.70 3.44 9.59
CA ARG A 159 -25.35 4.01 9.51
C ARG A 159 -24.94 4.13 8.05
N GLN A 160 -24.62 5.34 7.61
CA GLN A 160 -24.18 5.60 6.24
C GLN A 160 -22.67 5.47 6.12
N LEU A 161 -22.21 4.89 5.01
CA LEU A 161 -20.79 4.67 4.74
C LEU A 161 -20.36 5.57 3.59
N TYR A 162 -19.44 6.49 3.87
CA TYR A 162 -18.83 7.36 2.87
C TYR A 162 -17.40 6.92 2.61
N LYS A 163 -17.06 6.68 1.36
CA LYS A 163 -15.71 6.27 0.98
C LYS A 163 -14.73 7.42 1.19
N VAL A 164 -13.55 7.10 1.71
CA VAL A 164 -12.42 8.02 1.87
C VAL A 164 -11.21 7.42 1.17
N HIS A 165 -10.51 8.24 0.40
CA HIS A 165 -9.24 7.89 -0.24
C HIS A 165 -8.17 8.86 0.25
N LEU A 166 -7.19 8.34 1.00
CA LEU A 166 -6.01 9.10 1.41
C LEU A 166 -4.85 8.76 0.48
N LYS A 167 -4.18 9.79 -0.03
CA LYS A 167 -2.90 9.71 -0.71
C LYS A 167 -1.86 10.44 0.15
N VAL A 168 -0.69 9.82 0.29
CA VAL A 168 0.45 10.38 1.02
C VAL A 168 1.60 10.57 0.03
N TYR A 169 2.11 11.78 -0.04
CA TYR A 169 3.21 12.14 -0.90
C TYR A 169 4.43 12.55 -0.08
N ASN A 170 5.61 12.29 -0.64
CA ASN A 170 6.86 12.73 -0.02
C ASN A 170 6.97 14.26 -0.07
N SER A 171 7.39 14.86 1.04
CA SER A 171 7.75 16.27 1.14
C SER A 171 9.26 16.37 1.42
N PRO A 172 10.00 17.31 0.81
CA PRO A 172 9.56 18.37 -0.11
C PRO A 172 9.23 17.87 -1.53
N PRO A 173 8.51 18.67 -2.35
CA PRO A 173 8.26 18.35 -3.75
C PRO A 173 9.57 18.27 -4.55
N LEU A 174 9.51 17.57 -5.68
CA LEU A 174 10.63 17.47 -6.62
C LEU A 174 10.98 18.86 -7.19
N ALA A 175 12.14 18.96 -7.83
CA ALA A 175 12.64 20.22 -8.39
C ALA A 175 11.71 20.85 -9.46
N ASP A 176 10.78 20.05 -10.01
CA ASP A 176 9.74 20.47 -10.96
C ASP A 176 8.42 20.89 -10.27
N GLY A 177 8.36 20.88 -8.94
CA GLY A 177 7.18 21.17 -8.14
C GLY A 177 6.20 20.00 -8.04
N THR A 178 6.53 18.82 -8.58
CA THR A 178 5.66 17.64 -8.51
C THR A 178 5.88 16.87 -7.21
N TYR A 179 4.80 16.30 -6.67
CA TYR A 179 4.87 15.45 -5.50
C TYR A 179 4.98 13.98 -5.91
N GLN A 180 5.96 13.27 -5.35
CA GLN A 180 6.07 11.83 -5.55
C GLN A 180 5.15 11.10 -4.55
N MET A 181 4.16 10.38 -5.08
CA MET A 181 3.27 9.55 -4.27
C MET A 181 4.07 8.44 -3.59
N SER A 182 3.90 8.33 -2.28
CA SER A 182 4.58 7.36 -1.42
C SER A 182 3.66 6.17 -1.10
N SER A 183 2.42 6.47 -0.72
CA SER A 183 1.40 5.47 -0.40
C SER A 183 -0.01 6.00 -0.64
N GLU A 184 -0.96 5.08 -0.75
CA GLU A 184 -2.39 5.40 -0.76
C GLU A 184 -3.16 4.36 0.05
N THR A 185 -4.31 4.75 0.60
CA THR A 185 -5.20 3.85 1.31
C THR A 185 -6.66 4.30 1.22
N TYR A 186 -7.56 3.33 1.38
CA TYR A 186 -9.00 3.56 1.32
C TYR A 186 -9.63 3.15 2.64
N SER A 187 -10.65 3.89 3.06
CA SER A 187 -11.47 3.56 4.22
C SER A 187 -12.87 4.12 4.06
N TYR A 188 -13.70 3.97 5.09
CA TYR A 188 -15.10 4.40 5.07
C TYR A 188 -15.45 5.13 6.36
N ILE A 189 -15.90 6.39 6.22
CA ILE A 189 -16.51 7.14 7.32
C ILE A 189 -17.87 6.54 7.62
N ARG A 190 -18.13 6.27 8.90
CA ARG A 190 -19.43 5.85 9.42
C ARG A 190 -20.15 7.09 9.95
N PHE A 191 -21.12 7.59 9.19
CA PHE A 191 -21.92 8.73 9.61
C PHE A 191 -23.20 8.26 10.30
N VAL A 192 -23.48 8.83 11.47
CA VAL A 192 -24.67 8.53 12.26
C VAL A 192 -25.36 9.82 12.65
N VAL A 193 -26.64 9.90 12.30
CA VAL A 193 -27.52 11.00 12.69
C VAL A 193 -28.35 10.54 13.89
N GLU A 194 -28.08 11.08 15.07
CA GLU A 194 -28.89 10.79 16.25
C GLU A 194 -30.08 11.76 16.28
N SER A 195 -31.30 11.20 16.29
CA SER A 195 -32.51 11.99 16.54
C SER A 195 -32.53 12.41 18.01
N SER A 196 -32.57 13.71 18.28
CA SER A 196 -32.68 14.19 19.65
C SER A 196 -34.12 14.03 20.16
N GLY A 197 -34.41 12.88 20.77
CA GLY A 197 -35.66 12.58 21.51
C GLY A 197 -36.14 11.14 21.24
N VAL A 198 -36.24 10.23 22.22
CA VAL A 198 -36.81 10.38 23.57
C VAL A 198 -35.98 9.59 24.58
N ALA A 199 -35.63 10.22 25.70
CA ALA A 199 -35.20 9.52 26.90
C ALA A 199 -36.39 8.72 27.46
N GLU A 200 -36.27 7.40 27.51
CA GLU A 200 -37.07 6.55 28.41
C GLU A 200 -36.42 6.48 29.79
#